data_AF-A0A9Q0T1K1-F1
#
_entry.id   AF-A0A9Q0T1K1-F1
#
_cell.length_a   1.000
_cell.length_b   1.000
_cell.length_c   1.000
_cell.angle_alpha   90.00
_cell.angle_beta   90.00
_cell.angle_gamma   90.00
#
_symmetry.space_group_name_H-M   'P 1'
#
loop_
_entity.id
_entity.type
_entity.pdbx_description
1 polymer ?
#
loop_
_entity_poly.entity_id
_entity_poly.type
_entity_poly.pdbx_seq_one_letter_code
_entity_poly.pdbx_strand_id
1 'polypeptide(L)'
;MKEYADLGGLTNLADVFPIIQRVDYNGFVRKCVGLGKRMDLILQGLIDEHRRDKDRNTMINHLLTLQDSQPDQYYTEDIIKGLVLIMLLAGTRTLSTSLEWAVCNLMNHPAVVKKAREELDSQIGRDHLVEESDISKLPFLQSIILESSRLH
;
A
#
# COMPACT_ATOMS: atom_id res chain seq x y z
N MET A 1 -5.50 9.78 -1.00
CA MET A 1 -4.29 8.95 -1.24
C MET A 1 -3.44 9.45 -2.39
N LYS A 2 -3.99 9.66 -3.60
CA LYS A 2 -3.25 10.22 -4.74
C LYS A 2 -2.52 11.53 -4.42
N GLU A 3 -3.23 12.53 -3.90
CA GLU A 3 -2.64 13.83 -3.49
C GLU A 3 -1.50 13.69 -2.46
N TYR A 4 -1.56 12.68 -1.58
CA TYR A 4 -0.51 12.39 -0.59
C TYR A 4 0.74 11.79 -1.23
N ALA A 5 0.55 10.84 -2.15
CA ALA A 5 1.64 10.27 -2.92
C ALA A 5 2.29 11.29 -3.86
N ASP A 6 1.49 12.16 -4.48
CA ASP A 6 1.98 13.22 -5.36
C ASP A 6 2.85 14.21 -4.59
N LEU A 7 2.39 14.69 -3.42
CA LEU A 7 3.20 15.56 -2.55
C LEU A 7 4.45 14.85 -2.00
N GLY A 8 4.34 13.58 -1.63
CA GLY A 8 5.48 12.79 -1.15
C GLY A 8 6.55 12.51 -2.22
N GLY A 9 6.17 12.57 -3.51
CA GLY A 9 7.10 12.39 -4.64
C GLY A 9 7.73 13.69 -5.16
N LEU A 10 7.32 14.86 -4.66
CA LEU A 10 7.86 16.14 -5.11
C LEU A 10 9.15 16.48 -4.37
N THR A 11 10.17 16.89 -5.13
CA THR A 11 11.38 17.48 -4.55
C THR A 11 11.09 18.92 -4.13
N ASN A 12 11.08 19.17 -2.83
CA ASN A 12 11.05 20.53 -2.31
C ASN A 12 12.46 21.14 -2.38
N LEU A 13 12.63 22.24 -3.11
CA LEU A 13 13.94 22.88 -3.27
C LEU A 13 14.53 23.33 -1.93
N ALA A 14 13.69 23.65 -0.94
CA ALA A 14 14.13 23.97 0.42
C ALA A 14 14.80 22.79 1.15
N ASP A 15 14.50 21.55 0.76
CA ASP A 15 15.16 20.37 1.35
C ASP A 15 16.55 20.14 0.74
N VAL A 16 16.81 20.70 -0.45
CA VAL A 16 18.09 20.58 -1.18
C VAL A 16 19.01 21.78 -0.91
N PHE A 17 18.44 22.99 -0.84
CA PHE A 17 19.19 24.24 -0.70
C PHE A 17 18.86 24.94 0.63
N PRO A 18 19.76 24.90 1.63
CA PRO A 18 19.51 25.47 2.95
C PRO A 18 19.13 26.96 2.95
N ILE A 19 19.59 27.72 1.96
CA ILE A 19 19.39 29.18 1.86
C ILE A 19 17.90 29.54 1.69
N ILE A 20 17.10 28.66 1.09
CA ILE A 20 15.66 28.90 0.83
C ILE A 20 14.74 28.20 1.84
N GLN A 21 15.28 27.53 2.87
CA GLN A 21 14.48 26.86 3.92
C GLN A 21 13.55 27.79 4.70
N ARG A 22 13.92 29.08 4.82
CA ARG A 22 13.14 30.06 5.56
C ARG A 22 11.90 30.57 4.79
N VAL A 23 11.76 30.22 3.51
CA VAL A 23 10.68 30.72 2.66
C VAL A 23 9.93 29.54 2.05
N ASP A 24 8.64 29.40 2.40
CA ASP A 24 7.72 28.45 1.75
C ASP A 24 7.32 28.98 0.36
N TYR A 25 8.30 29.10 -0.53
CA TYR A 25 8.21 29.79 -1.82
C TYR A 25 7.11 29.22 -2.72
N ASN A 26 6.95 27.88 -2.72
CA ASN A 26 5.95 27.18 -3.54
C ASN A 26 4.67 26.78 -2.76
N GLY A 27 4.53 27.21 -1.50
CA GLY A 27 3.40 26.80 -0.65
C GLY A 27 3.40 25.30 -0.30
N PHE A 28 4.52 24.60 -0.49
CA PHE A 28 4.63 23.16 -0.33
C PHE A 28 4.36 22.75 1.13
N VAL A 29 4.98 23.46 2.10
CA VAL A 29 4.80 23.16 3.52
C VAL A 29 3.33 23.36 3.91
N ARG A 30 2.71 24.46 3.45
CA ARG A 30 1.29 24.72 3.69
C ARG A 30 0.38 23.62 3.13
N LYS A 31 0.67 23.11 1.92
CA LYS A 31 -0.06 21.99 1.32
C LYS A 31 0.11 20.71 2.14
N CYS A 32 1.33 20.38 2.55
CA CYS A 32 1.61 19.20 3.37
C CYS A 32 0.89 19.26 4.72
N VAL A 33 0.91 20.39 5.42
CA VAL A 33 0.17 20.58 6.68
C VAL A 33 -1.35 20.45 6.46
N GLY A 34 -1.88 21.08 5.41
CA GLY A 34 -3.31 21.00 5.09
C GLY A 34 -3.77 19.58 4.74
N LEU A 35 -2.94 18.83 4.02
CA LEU A 35 -3.23 17.42 3.74
C LEU A 35 -3.05 16.53 4.97
N GLY A 36 -2.03 16.77 5.78
CA GLY A 36 -1.79 16.06 7.04
C GLY A 36 -2.98 16.14 7.98
N LYS A 37 -3.56 17.34 8.16
CA LYS A 37 -4.79 17.53 8.95
C LYS A 37 -5.98 16.73 8.41
N ARG A 38 -6.18 16.71 7.10
CA ARG A 38 -7.26 15.92 6.47
C ARG A 38 -7.06 14.42 6.70
N MET A 39 -5.83 13.93 6.58
CA MET A 39 -5.50 12.52 6.81
C MET A 39 -5.63 12.13 8.27
N ASP A 40 -5.19 12.98 9.19
CA ASP A 40 -5.34 12.75 10.64
C ASP A 40 -6.80 12.56 11.02
N LEU A 41 -7.71 13.39 10.50
CA LEU A 41 -9.16 13.23 10.74
C LEU A 41 -9.71 11.89 10.24
N ILE A 42 -9.26 11.43 9.05
CA ILE A 42 -9.67 10.13 8.49
C ILE A 42 -9.16 8.99 9.36
N LEU A 43 -7.88 9.04 9.74
CA LEU A 43 -7.24 8.00 10.55
C LEU A 43 -7.82 7.95 11.97
N GLN A 44 -8.16 9.12 12.54
CA GLN A 44 -8.86 9.20 13.82
C GLN A 44 -10.19 8.46 13.75
N GLY A 45 -11.02 8.76 12.74
CA GLY A 45 -12.31 8.11 12.57
C GLY A 45 -12.19 6.58 12.43
N LEU A 46 -11.15 6.12 11.74
CA LEU A 46 -10.84 4.70 11.60
C LEU A 46 -10.42 4.07 12.94
N ILE A 47 -9.57 4.73 13.72
CA ILE A 47 -9.18 4.27 15.07
C ILE A 47 -10.41 4.20 15.99
N ASP A 48 -11.25 5.22 15.98
CA ASP A 48 -12.45 5.29 16.82
C ASP A 48 -13.46 4.18 16.46
N GLU A 49 -13.56 3.80 15.19
CA GLU A 49 -14.33 2.62 14.78
C GLU A 49 -13.78 1.33 15.40
N HIS A 50 -12.47 1.09 15.30
CA HIS A 50 -11.85 -0.11 15.86
C HIS A 50 -11.82 -0.13 17.39
N ARG A 51 -11.87 1.05 18.05
CA ARG A 51 -12.06 1.13 19.51
C ARG A 51 -13.46 0.68 19.95
N ARG A 52 -14.49 0.93 19.12
CA ARG A 52 -15.87 0.49 19.37
C ARG A 52 -16.07 -0.99 19.06
N ASP A 53 -15.35 -1.51 18.08
CA ASP A 53 -15.43 -2.90 17.64
C ASP A 53 -14.10 -3.63 17.86
N LYS A 54 -13.88 -4.06 19.12
CA LYS A 54 -12.63 -4.68 19.56
C LYS A 54 -12.42 -6.11 19.05
N ASP A 55 -13.45 -6.77 18.52
CA ASP A 55 -13.40 -8.20 18.17
C ASP A 55 -12.88 -8.47 16.73
N ARG A 56 -12.51 -7.42 16.00
CA ARG A 56 -11.96 -7.60 14.64
C ARG A 56 -10.51 -8.07 14.70
N ASN A 57 -10.17 -9.06 13.87
CA ASN A 57 -8.79 -9.47 13.65
C ASN A 57 -8.10 -8.55 12.63
N THR A 58 -7.78 -7.32 13.03
CA THR A 58 -7.06 -6.34 12.18
C THR A 58 -5.76 -5.88 12.84
N MET A 59 -4.82 -5.38 12.03
CA MET A 59 -3.61 -4.72 12.52
C MET A 59 -3.93 -3.60 13.51
N ILE A 60 -5.00 -2.84 13.29
CA ILE A 60 -5.40 -1.72 14.16
C ILE A 60 -5.83 -2.25 15.54
N ASN A 61 -6.65 -3.29 15.59
CA ASN A 61 -7.08 -3.91 16.86
C ASN A 61 -5.89 -4.48 17.64
N HIS A 62 -4.93 -5.11 16.95
CA HIS A 62 -3.70 -5.60 17.58
C HIS A 62 -2.86 -4.46 18.15
N LEU A 63 -2.66 -3.37 17.38
CA LEU A 63 -1.92 -2.20 17.84
C LEU A 63 -2.60 -1.48 19.02
N LEU A 64 -3.94 -1.41 19.02
CA LEU A 64 -4.71 -0.85 20.14
C LEU A 64 -4.61 -1.73 21.40
N THR A 65 -4.60 -3.05 21.24
CA THR A 65 -4.39 -3.99 22.35
C THR A 65 -2.98 -3.85 22.93
N LEU A 66 -1.98 -3.61 22.08
CA LEU A 66 -0.61 -3.31 22.50
C LEU A 66 -0.50 -1.95 23.21
N GLN A 67 -1.24 -0.94 22.75
CA GLN A 67 -1.38 0.35 23.45
C GLN A 67 -1.95 0.17 24.86
N ASP A 68 -3.03 -0.62 25.02
CA ASP A 68 -3.67 -0.89 26.31
C ASP A 68 -2.75 -1.67 27.28
N SER A 69 -1.92 -2.58 26.76
CA SER A 69 -1.02 -3.43 27.57
C SER A 69 0.34 -2.80 27.88
N GLN A 70 0.79 -1.82 27.08
CA GLN A 70 2.08 -1.14 27.23
C GLN A 70 1.92 0.40 27.11
N PRO A 71 1.20 1.03 28.05
CA PRO A 71 0.79 2.44 27.92
C PRO A 71 1.96 3.45 27.90
N ASP A 72 3.11 3.11 28.48
CA ASP A 72 4.17 4.09 28.76
C ASP A 72 5.35 4.11 27.74
N GLN A 73 5.31 3.33 26.64
CA GLN A 73 6.56 3.01 25.94
C GLN A 73 6.61 3.19 24.41
N TYR A 74 5.55 2.97 23.63
CA TYR A 74 5.72 3.02 22.15
C TYR A 74 4.46 3.24 21.30
N TYR A 75 3.32 2.61 21.61
CA TYR A 75 2.14 2.65 20.73
C TYR A 75 1.28 3.89 20.97
N THR A 76 1.86 5.08 20.82
CA THR A 76 1.09 6.33 20.86
C THR A 76 0.10 6.36 19.70
N GLU A 77 -0.98 7.13 19.85
CA GLU A 77 -1.99 7.23 18.81
C GLU A 77 -1.41 7.73 17.48
N ASP A 78 -0.47 8.68 17.53
CA ASP A 78 0.24 9.17 16.34
C ASP A 78 1.07 8.08 15.65
N ILE A 79 1.71 7.20 16.42
CA ILE A 79 2.47 6.07 15.87
C ILE A 79 1.52 5.06 15.21
N ILE A 80 0.40 4.73 15.85
CA ILE A 80 -0.62 3.83 15.26
C ILE A 80 -1.17 4.44 13.97
N LYS A 81 -1.54 5.72 13.96
CA LYS A 81 -2.00 6.44 12.77
C LYS A 81 -0.94 6.40 11.66
N GLY A 82 0.32 6.66 12.01
CA GLY A 82 1.45 6.60 11.08
C GLY A 82 1.64 5.21 10.46
N LEU A 83 1.55 4.15 11.27
CA LEU A 83 1.64 2.75 10.81
C LEU A 83 0.48 2.37 9.88
N VAL A 84 -0.74 2.79 10.20
CA VAL A 84 -1.90 2.57 9.33
C VAL A 84 -1.73 3.32 8.00
N LEU A 85 -1.31 4.58 8.06
CA LEU A 85 -1.11 5.41 6.88
C LEU A 85 -0.04 4.82 5.95
N ILE A 86 1.11 4.40 6.48
CA ILE A 86 2.17 3.83 5.66
C ILE A 86 1.74 2.51 5.01
N MET A 87 0.99 1.66 5.71
CA MET A 87 0.47 0.42 5.15
C MET A 87 -0.50 0.68 4.00
N LEU A 88 -1.41 1.64 4.15
CA LEU A 88 -2.36 2.02 3.09
C LEU A 88 -1.63 2.64 1.88
N LEU A 89 -0.64 3.52 2.10
CA LEU A 89 0.13 4.14 1.03
C LEU A 89 0.98 3.14 0.28
N ALA A 90 1.77 2.35 1.01
CA ALA A 90 2.69 1.38 0.45
C ALA A 90 1.93 0.27 -0.29
N GLY A 91 0.81 -0.22 0.26
CA GLY A 91 0.04 -1.30 -0.35
C GLY A 91 -0.73 -0.86 -1.59
N THR A 92 -1.51 0.22 -1.54
CA THR A 92 -2.46 0.51 -2.62
C THR A 92 -1.78 0.93 -3.93
N ARG A 93 -0.82 1.87 -3.88
CA ARG A 93 -0.26 2.44 -5.12
C ARG A 93 0.69 1.47 -5.81
N THR A 94 1.57 0.81 -5.04
CA THR A 94 2.55 -0.13 -5.60
C THR A 94 1.84 -1.31 -6.26
N LEU A 95 0.88 -1.94 -5.57
CA LEU A 95 0.11 -3.06 -6.11
C LEU A 95 -0.69 -2.66 -7.35
N SER A 96 -1.35 -1.50 -7.34
CA SER A 96 -2.11 -1.03 -8.51
C SER A 96 -1.22 -0.84 -9.72
N THR A 97 -0.04 -0.20 -9.56
CA THR A 97 0.90 0.04 -10.66
C THR A 97 1.52 -1.27 -11.15
N SER A 98 1.91 -2.19 -10.26
CA SER A 98 2.43 -3.50 -10.65
C SER A 98 1.40 -4.32 -11.43
N LEU A 99 0.13 -4.32 -11.00
CA LEU A 99 -0.96 -5.00 -11.71
C LEU A 99 -1.24 -4.37 -13.07
N GLU A 100 -1.26 -3.04 -13.15
CA GLU A 100 -1.46 -2.31 -14.40
C GLU A 100 -0.42 -2.73 -15.45
N TRP A 101 0.87 -2.69 -15.08
CA TRP A 101 1.95 -3.11 -15.96
C TRP A 101 1.88 -4.59 -16.32
N ALA A 102 1.58 -5.47 -15.37
CA ALA A 102 1.43 -6.90 -15.63
C ALA A 102 0.32 -7.16 -16.66
N VAL A 103 -0.84 -6.54 -16.51
CA VAL A 103 -1.98 -6.70 -17.44
C VAL A 103 -1.64 -6.08 -18.80
N CYS A 104 -1.01 -4.90 -18.86
CA CYS A 104 -0.56 -4.30 -20.11
C CYS A 104 0.43 -5.20 -20.86
N ASN A 105 1.41 -5.78 -20.16
CA ASN A 105 2.36 -6.72 -20.77
C ASN A 105 1.64 -7.98 -21.30
N LEU A 106 0.69 -8.53 -20.55
CA LEU A 106 -0.06 -9.72 -20.94
C LEU A 106 -0.97 -9.50 -22.15
N MET A 107 -1.65 -8.35 -22.24
CA MET A 107 -2.49 -8.00 -23.38
C MET A 107 -1.69 -7.96 -24.69
N ASN A 108 -0.42 -7.56 -24.62
CA ASN A 108 0.49 -7.54 -25.77
C ASN A 108 1.08 -8.92 -26.12
N HIS A 109 0.91 -9.93 -25.25
CA HIS A 109 1.46 -11.27 -25.45
C HIS A 109 0.40 -12.37 -25.26
N PRO A 110 -0.59 -12.51 -26.18
CA PRO A 110 -1.67 -13.49 -26.04
C PRO A 110 -1.22 -14.94 -25.88
N ALA A 111 -0.08 -15.31 -26.47
CA ALA A 111 0.49 -16.65 -26.32
C ALA A 111 0.92 -16.94 -24.87
N VAL A 112 1.43 -15.93 -24.15
CA VAL A 112 1.79 -16.04 -22.73
C VAL A 112 0.54 -16.21 -21.88
N VAL A 113 -0.52 -15.44 -22.16
CA VAL A 113 -1.82 -15.59 -21.47
C VAL A 113 -2.40 -16.98 -21.68
N LYS A 114 -2.33 -17.52 -22.90
CA LYS A 114 -2.79 -18.87 -23.20
C LYS A 114 -2.02 -19.91 -22.38
N LYS A 115 -0.70 -19.82 -22.34
CA LYS A 115 0.15 -20.73 -21.56
C LYS A 115 -0.11 -20.64 -20.05
N ALA A 116 -0.35 -19.44 -19.51
CA ALA A 116 -0.72 -19.26 -18.11
C ALA A 116 -2.08 -19.90 -17.79
N ARG A 117 -3.05 -19.80 -18.71
CA ARG A 117 -4.33 -20.48 -18.59
C ARG A 117 -4.19 -22.00 -18.65
N GLU A 118 -3.35 -22.52 -19.54
CA GLU A 118 -3.05 -23.96 -19.61
C GLU A 118 -2.43 -24.48 -18.31
N GLU A 119 -1.50 -23.72 -17.70
CA GLU A 119 -0.94 -24.06 -16.38
C GLU A 119 -2.05 -24.13 -15.31
N LEU A 120 -2.87 -23.08 -15.20
CA LEU A 120 -4.00 -23.03 -14.26
C LEU A 120 -4.98 -24.21 -14.45
N ASP A 121 -5.43 -24.43 -15.68
CA ASP A 121 -6.36 -25.51 -16.01
C ASP A 121 -5.76 -26.90 -15.69
N SER A 122 -4.44 -27.07 -15.85
CA SER A 122 -3.77 -28.35 -15.60
C SER A 122 -3.46 -28.64 -14.12
N GLN A 123 -3.11 -27.61 -13.34
CA GLN A 123 -2.64 -27.77 -11.97
C GLN A 123 -3.76 -27.62 -10.94
N ILE A 124 -4.75 -26.77 -11.24
CA ILE A 124 -5.83 -26.40 -10.31
C ILE A 124 -7.19 -26.87 -10.84
N GLY A 125 -7.38 -26.84 -12.16
CA GLY A 125 -8.67 -27.13 -12.77
C GLY A 125 -9.62 -25.95 -12.68
N ARG A 126 -10.93 -26.21 -12.74
CA ARG A 126 -11.98 -25.17 -12.80
C ARG A 126 -13.03 -25.29 -11.70
N ASP A 127 -12.83 -26.20 -10.77
CA ASP A 127 -13.82 -26.53 -9.74
C ASP A 127 -13.77 -25.57 -8.54
N HIS A 128 -12.67 -24.82 -8.38
CA HIS A 128 -12.52 -23.83 -7.32
C HIS A 128 -11.65 -22.63 -7.75
N LEU A 129 -11.68 -21.57 -6.93
CA LEU A 129 -10.81 -20.40 -7.09
C LEU A 129 -9.40 -20.72 -6.56
N VAL A 130 -8.40 -20.09 -7.16
CA VAL A 130 -6.99 -20.23 -6.74
C VAL A 130 -6.83 -19.72 -5.31
N GLU A 131 -6.19 -20.52 -4.45
CA GLU A 131 -5.84 -20.15 -3.08
C GLU A 131 -4.32 -19.91 -2.94
N GLU A 132 -3.90 -19.33 -1.81
CA GLU A 132 -2.48 -19.06 -1.55
C GLU A 132 -1.63 -20.34 -1.51
N SER A 133 -2.21 -21.44 -1.03
CA SER A 133 -1.57 -22.77 -0.98
C SER A 133 -1.24 -23.32 -2.38
N ASP A 134 -1.99 -22.91 -3.40
CA ASP A 134 -1.82 -23.36 -4.78
C ASP A 134 -0.70 -22.64 -5.53
N ILE A 135 -0.23 -21.49 -5.03
CA ILE A 135 0.77 -20.66 -5.71
C ILE A 135 2.02 -21.48 -6.06
N SER A 136 2.44 -22.39 -5.16
CA SER A 136 3.59 -23.29 -5.35
C SER A 136 3.49 -24.17 -6.61
N LYS A 137 2.27 -24.45 -7.09
CA LYS A 137 2.00 -25.27 -8.29
C LYS A 137 1.99 -24.44 -9.58
N LEU A 138 2.11 -23.12 -9.50
CA LEU A 138 1.96 -22.19 -10.63
C LEU A 138 3.26 -21.45 -10.97
N PRO A 139 4.37 -22.15 -11.30
CA PRO A 139 5.67 -21.53 -11.54
C PRO A 139 5.70 -20.60 -12.75
N PHE A 140 4.90 -20.87 -13.80
CA PHE A 140 4.83 -19.99 -14.96
C PHE A 140 4.08 -18.70 -14.65
N LEU A 141 2.98 -18.76 -13.89
CA LEU A 141 2.30 -17.57 -13.41
C LEU A 141 3.21 -16.71 -12.51
N GLN A 142 3.98 -17.34 -11.61
CA GLN A 142 4.99 -16.63 -10.82
C GLN A 142 6.05 -15.96 -11.71
N SER A 143 6.50 -16.64 -12.76
CA SER A 143 7.47 -16.09 -13.71
C SER A 143 6.94 -14.85 -14.43
N ILE A 144 5.63 -14.77 -14.72
CA ILE A 144 4.99 -13.58 -15.31
C ILE A 144 5.07 -12.39 -14.34
N ILE A 145 4.82 -12.62 -13.04
CA ILE A 145 4.89 -11.57 -12.02
C ILE A 145 6.33 -11.07 -11.87
N LEU A 146 7.29 -12.00 -11.81
CA LEU A 146 8.72 -11.67 -11.69
C LEU A 146 9.22 -10.91 -12.92
N GLU A 147 8.85 -11.35 -14.12
CA GLU A 147 9.26 -10.67 -15.35
C GLU A 147 8.61 -9.30 -15.48
N SER A 148 7.34 -9.15 -15.09
CA SER A 148 6.67 -7.83 -15.07
C SER A 148 7.38 -6.87 -14.11
N SER A 149 7.84 -7.36 -12.95
CA SER A 149 8.61 -6.58 -11.97
C SER A 149 10.07 -6.33 -12.38
N ARG A 150 10.63 -7.15 -13.28
CA ARG A 150 11.98 -6.92 -13.82
C ARG A 150 11.96 -5.80 -14.87
N LEU A 151 10.85 -5.66 -15.58
CA LEU A 151 10.68 -4.66 -16.65
C LEU A 151 10.34 -3.26 -16.14
N HIS A 152 9.69 -3.16 -14.97
CA HIS A 152 9.14 -1.93 -14.39
C HIS A 152 9.49 -1.77 -12.93
#